data_AF-A0A164BJH2-F1
#
_entry.id   AF-A0A164BJH2-F1
#
_cell.length_a   1.000
_cell.length_b   1.000
_cell.length_c   1.000
_cell.angle_alpha   90.00
_cell.angle_beta   90.00
_cell.angle_gamma   90.00
#
_symmetry.space_group_name_H-M   'P 1'
#
loop_
_entity.id
_entity.type
_entity.pdbx_description
1 polymer ?
#
loop_
_entity_poly.entity_id
_entity_poly.type
_entity_poly.pdbx_seq_one_letter_code
_entity_poly.pdbx_strand_id
1 'polypeptide(L)'
;MSDYVELQQLRDRGWPWHKSSGGLTPMFGEDGWCHSCGVPKGPQSGSLVLQRRGLRVEGAWVPNWQFDVICMTAELGRVAAERFRLETRVVRWPAGPVGDVVQIVIPTVGESWFDPEELRAEAIKRHGVAGARCEECGVWRWMPLGLSMLPPLRTPRSVSADVDIAASPEWFGDGFNAFRQVIMKRELAEFLVEASPRDFEINPNVEIIPT
;
A
#
# COMPACT_ATOMS: atom_id res chain seq x y z
N MET A 1 -10.65 0.47 21.69
CA MET A 1 -10.20 -0.38 20.58
C MET A 1 -10.16 0.48 19.35
N SER A 2 -9.03 0.56 18.65
CA SER A 2 -8.96 1.26 17.37
C SER A 2 -9.63 0.39 16.30
N ASP A 3 -10.71 0.90 15.73
CA ASP A 3 -11.47 0.27 14.66
C ASP A 3 -10.72 0.46 13.33
N TYR A 4 -9.73 -0.40 13.09
CA TYR A 4 -9.02 -0.49 11.82
C TYR A 4 -9.74 -1.44 10.89
N VAL A 5 -9.63 -1.18 9.60
CA VAL A 5 -10.14 -1.99 8.51
C VAL A 5 -9.14 -2.04 7.38
N GLU A 6 -9.31 -3.01 6.52
CA GLU A 6 -8.70 -3.01 5.20
C GLU A 6 -9.63 -2.35 4.18
N LEU A 7 -9.03 -1.54 3.30
CA LEU A 7 -9.69 -1.03 2.11
C LEU A 7 -9.44 -1.99 0.95
N GLN A 8 -10.49 -2.67 0.48
CA GLN A 8 -10.41 -3.51 -0.70
C GLN A 8 -10.44 -2.66 -1.96
N GLN A 9 -9.49 -2.91 -2.83
CA GLN A 9 -9.43 -2.29 -4.15
C GLN A 9 -10.34 -3.03 -5.14
N LEU A 10 -11.20 -2.28 -5.81
CA LEU A 10 -12.09 -2.80 -6.85
C LEU A 10 -11.52 -2.61 -8.26
N ARG A 11 -10.71 -1.56 -8.46
CA ARG A 11 -10.10 -1.20 -9.75
C ARG A 11 -8.76 -0.51 -9.55
N ASP A 12 -7.84 -0.78 -10.48
CA ASP A 12 -6.61 -0.01 -10.64
C ASP A 12 -6.81 1.14 -11.61
N ARG A 13 -6.35 2.34 -11.26
CA ARG A 13 -6.39 3.51 -12.15
C ARG A 13 -5.03 4.19 -12.22
N GLY A 14 -4.61 4.48 -13.44
CA GLY A 14 -3.32 5.14 -13.68
C GLY A 14 -2.16 4.16 -13.58
N TRP A 15 -1.11 4.45 -14.33
CA TRP A 15 0.07 3.62 -14.42
C TRP A 15 1.28 4.41 -13.93
N PRO A 16 2.12 3.85 -13.06
CA PRO A 16 3.36 4.50 -12.68
C PRO A 16 4.26 4.79 -13.89
N TRP A 17 4.99 5.89 -13.81
CA TRP A 17 6.14 6.23 -14.63
C TRP A 17 7.37 6.18 -13.71
N HIS A 18 8.54 5.67 -14.08
CA HIS A 18 8.96 4.97 -15.29
C HIS A 18 8.57 3.49 -15.22
N LYS A 19 8.05 2.89 -16.32
CA LYS A 19 7.53 1.52 -16.29
C LYS A 19 8.57 0.48 -15.87
N SER A 20 9.84 0.67 -16.24
CA SER A 20 10.90 -0.28 -15.88
C SER A 20 11.18 -0.33 -14.38
N SER A 21 10.88 0.74 -13.64
CA SER A 21 11.08 0.81 -12.21
C SER A 21 9.78 0.63 -11.43
N GLY A 22 8.63 0.41 -12.10
CA GLY A 22 7.32 0.39 -11.44
C GLY A 22 6.96 1.68 -10.71
N GLY A 23 7.62 2.81 -11.00
CA GLY A 23 7.48 4.06 -10.22
C GLY A 23 8.35 4.16 -8.96
N LEU A 24 9.15 3.15 -8.64
CA LEU A 24 10.01 3.13 -7.45
C LEU A 24 11.17 4.14 -7.52
N THR A 25 11.86 4.25 -8.67
CA THR A 25 12.96 5.21 -8.82
C THR A 25 12.54 6.66 -8.49
N PRO A 26 11.43 7.21 -9.01
CA PRO A 26 10.99 8.55 -8.59
C PRO A 26 10.64 8.67 -7.10
N MET A 27 10.19 7.60 -6.46
CA MET A 27 9.77 7.60 -5.06
C MET A 27 10.92 7.43 -4.07
N PHE A 28 11.92 6.63 -4.40
CA PHE A 28 13.01 6.24 -3.49
C PHE A 28 14.40 6.66 -3.97
N GLY A 29 14.55 7.10 -5.22
CA GLY A 29 15.83 7.32 -5.89
C GLY A 29 16.34 6.06 -6.59
N GLU A 30 17.36 6.22 -7.44
CA GLU A 30 17.92 5.12 -8.27
C GLU A 30 18.41 3.95 -7.42
N ASP A 31 19.07 4.24 -6.28
CA ASP A 31 19.61 3.24 -5.37
C ASP A 31 18.71 2.96 -4.16
N GLY A 32 17.55 3.63 -4.06
CA GLY A 32 16.67 3.57 -2.90
C GLY A 32 15.78 2.35 -2.81
N TRP A 33 15.89 1.43 -3.76
CA TRP A 33 15.10 0.21 -3.81
C TRP A 33 15.93 -0.93 -4.45
N CYS A 34 15.45 -2.17 -4.34
CA CYS A 34 16.11 -3.35 -4.88
C CYS A 34 15.62 -3.65 -6.30
N HIS A 35 16.52 -3.62 -7.29
CA HIS A 35 16.16 -3.81 -8.70
C HIS A 35 15.73 -5.25 -9.02
N SER A 36 16.17 -6.24 -8.22
CA SER A 36 15.71 -7.62 -8.34
C SER A 36 14.27 -7.82 -7.83
N CYS A 37 13.92 -7.26 -6.67
CA CYS A 37 12.69 -7.65 -5.97
C CYS A 37 11.68 -6.52 -5.74
N GLY A 38 11.99 -5.28 -6.10
CA GLY A 38 11.11 -4.12 -5.94
C GLY A 38 11.02 -3.56 -4.52
N VAL A 39 11.70 -4.14 -3.53
CA VAL A 39 11.63 -3.68 -2.12
C VAL A 39 12.39 -2.35 -1.94
N PRO A 40 11.74 -1.30 -1.41
CA PRO A 40 12.40 -0.09 -0.93
C PRO A 40 13.43 -0.38 0.17
N LYS A 41 14.60 0.26 0.09
CA LYS A 41 15.71 0.15 1.05
C LYS A 41 15.67 1.21 2.15
N GLY A 42 14.72 2.16 2.06
CA GLY A 42 14.56 3.23 3.04
C GLY A 42 13.22 3.95 2.89
N PRO A 43 13.00 5.00 3.70
CA PRO A 43 11.79 5.82 3.61
C PRO A 43 11.64 6.45 2.23
N GLN A 44 10.39 6.64 1.83
CA GLN A 44 10.11 7.37 0.60
C GLN A 44 10.62 8.81 0.72
N SER A 45 11.37 9.29 -0.26
CA SER A 45 11.97 10.64 -0.28
C SER A 45 11.45 11.50 -1.44
N GLY A 46 10.94 10.86 -2.49
CA GLY A 46 10.37 11.51 -3.66
C GLY A 46 8.85 11.34 -3.79
N SER A 47 8.38 11.63 -5.00
CA SER A 47 6.98 11.61 -5.41
C SER A 47 6.75 10.52 -6.44
N LEU A 48 5.60 9.86 -6.39
CA LEU A 48 5.15 9.05 -7.51
C LEU A 48 4.98 9.94 -8.74
N VAL A 49 5.35 9.38 -9.89
CA VAL A 49 5.08 9.98 -11.18
C VAL A 49 4.05 9.09 -11.89
N LEU A 50 2.93 9.65 -12.32
CA LEU A 50 1.89 8.90 -13.04
C LEU A 50 1.93 9.17 -14.53
N GLN A 51 1.62 8.14 -15.32
CA GLN A 51 1.33 8.27 -16.74
C GLN A 51 0.01 9.03 -16.95
N ARG A 52 -0.02 9.88 -17.97
CA ARG A 52 -1.20 10.69 -18.33
C ARG A 52 -2.32 9.88 -18.99
N ARG A 53 -1.95 8.84 -19.75
CA ARG A 53 -2.84 8.23 -20.74
C ARG A 53 -4.02 7.53 -20.08
N GLY A 54 -5.23 8.01 -20.36
CA GLY A 54 -6.49 7.36 -19.96
C GLY A 54 -6.86 7.53 -18.49
N LEU A 55 -6.12 8.34 -17.72
CA LEU A 55 -6.43 8.60 -16.32
C LEU A 55 -7.36 9.81 -16.20
N ARG A 56 -8.52 9.59 -15.61
CA ARG A 56 -9.39 10.66 -15.11
C ARG A 56 -9.03 10.94 -13.65
N VAL A 57 -8.59 12.17 -13.38
CA VAL A 57 -8.25 12.63 -12.02
C VAL A 57 -9.54 12.97 -11.28
N GLU A 58 -10.03 12.02 -10.50
CA GLU A 58 -11.21 12.18 -9.65
C GLU A 58 -11.15 11.23 -8.46
N GLY A 59 -11.60 11.72 -7.30
CA GLY A 59 -11.66 10.96 -6.06
C GLY A 59 -10.30 10.49 -5.55
N ALA A 60 -10.27 9.28 -5.00
CA ALA A 60 -9.10 8.51 -4.59
C ALA A 60 -9.01 7.21 -5.39
N TRP A 61 -7.80 6.69 -5.57
CA TRP A 61 -7.55 5.42 -6.28
C TRP A 61 -6.17 4.86 -5.95
N VAL A 62 -5.98 3.58 -6.25
CA VAL A 62 -4.66 2.93 -6.22
C VAL A 62 -4.10 2.86 -7.66
N PRO A 63 -2.85 3.31 -7.89
CA PRO A 63 -2.15 3.11 -9.15
C PRO A 63 -1.91 1.64 -9.44
N ASN A 64 -1.94 1.27 -10.72
CA ASN A 64 -1.78 -0.13 -11.10
C ASN A 64 -0.48 -0.75 -10.58
N TRP A 65 -0.59 -1.94 -9.98
CA TRP A 65 0.49 -2.72 -9.38
C TRP A 65 1.17 -2.09 -8.16
N GLN A 66 0.57 -1.06 -7.55
CA GLN A 66 1.11 -0.38 -6.36
C GLN A 66 0.16 -0.53 -5.18
N PHE A 67 0.02 -1.77 -4.70
CA PHE A 67 -0.97 -2.16 -3.67
C PHE A 67 -0.84 -1.38 -2.34
N ASP A 68 0.32 -0.76 -2.07
CA ASP A 68 0.58 0.05 -0.89
C ASP A 68 0.71 1.57 -1.20
N VAL A 69 0.12 2.04 -2.30
CA VAL A 69 0.06 3.48 -2.65
C VAL A 69 -1.37 3.91 -2.95
N ILE A 70 -1.85 4.95 -2.25
CA ILE A 70 -3.16 5.55 -2.49
C ILE A 70 -2.97 6.98 -3.00
N CYS A 71 -3.53 7.28 -4.17
CA CYS A 71 -3.60 8.61 -4.76
C CYS A 71 -4.98 9.23 -4.54
N MET A 72 -5.05 10.56 -4.55
CA MET A 72 -6.29 11.33 -4.49
C MET A 72 -6.14 12.71 -5.11
N THR A 73 -7.26 13.34 -5.46
CA THR A 73 -7.24 14.76 -5.85
C THR A 73 -6.69 15.62 -4.72
N ALA A 74 -6.02 16.73 -5.04
CA ALA A 74 -5.44 17.62 -4.03
C ALA A 74 -6.50 18.21 -3.08
N GLU A 75 -7.70 18.48 -3.59
CA GLU A 75 -8.83 18.92 -2.76
C GLU A 75 -9.22 17.87 -1.73
N LEU A 76 -9.39 16.61 -2.17
CA LEU A 76 -9.72 15.50 -1.26
C LEU A 76 -8.59 15.27 -0.26
N GLY A 77 -7.34 15.36 -0.70
CA GLY A 77 -6.16 15.23 0.16
C GLY A 77 -6.04 16.31 1.22
N ARG A 78 -6.41 17.56 0.91
CA ARG A 78 -6.47 18.64 1.91
C ARG A 78 -7.52 18.31 2.99
N VAL A 79 -8.72 17.91 2.58
CA VAL A 79 -9.79 17.54 3.53
C VAL A 79 -9.37 16.33 4.36
N ALA A 80 -8.73 15.33 3.76
CA ALA A 80 -8.22 14.15 4.46
C ALA A 80 -7.16 14.54 5.50
N ALA A 81 -6.19 15.37 5.14
CA ALA A 81 -5.11 15.80 6.04
C ALA A 81 -5.59 16.72 7.19
N GLU A 82 -6.72 17.42 7.02
CA GLU A 82 -7.36 18.18 8.10
C GLU A 82 -8.08 17.28 9.13
N ARG A 83 -8.54 16.10 8.69
CA ARG A 83 -9.32 15.16 9.51
C ARG A 83 -8.49 14.01 10.09
N PHE A 84 -7.43 13.63 9.39
CA PHE A 84 -6.64 12.45 9.66
C PHE A 84 -5.13 12.76 9.63
N ARG A 85 -4.35 12.04 10.43
CA ARG A 85 -2.89 12.07 10.49
C ARG A 85 -2.30 11.40 9.26
N LEU A 86 -2.24 12.15 8.16
CA LEU A 86 -1.72 11.69 6.88
C LEU A 86 -0.54 12.56 6.43
N GLU A 87 0.59 11.93 6.13
CA GLU A 87 1.60 12.55 5.29
C GLU A 87 1.17 12.38 3.83
N THR A 88 1.14 13.49 3.08
CA THR A 88 0.84 13.45 1.65
C THR A 88 1.95 14.09 0.84
N ARG A 89 2.09 13.65 -0.41
CA ARG A 89 3.06 14.22 -1.37
C ARG A 89 2.40 14.47 -2.70
N VAL A 90 2.79 15.55 -3.36
CA VAL A 90 2.33 15.85 -4.72
C VAL A 90 2.74 14.73 -5.66
N VAL A 91 1.78 14.21 -6.43
CA VAL A 91 2.06 13.31 -7.55
C VAL A 91 2.52 14.14 -8.74
N ARG A 92 3.55 13.65 -9.43
CA ARG A 92 4.17 14.32 -10.57
C ARG A 92 3.72 13.69 -11.88
N TRP A 93 4.00 14.38 -12.97
CA TRP A 93 3.61 14.00 -14.31
C TRP A 93 4.81 14.18 -15.27
N PRO A 94 5.05 13.26 -16.23
CA PRO A 94 6.20 13.37 -17.13
C PRO A 94 6.16 14.59 -18.07
N ALA A 95 4.97 15.10 -18.41
CA ALA A 95 4.79 16.15 -19.43
C ALA A 95 3.69 17.15 -19.04
N GLY A 96 3.85 17.80 -17.88
CA GLY A 96 2.89 18.77 -17.33
C GLY A 96 1.69 18.12 -16.62
N PRO A 97 1.02 18.86 -15.71
CA PRO A 97 -0.02 18.29 -14.87
C PRO A 97 -1.28 17.92 -15.65
N VAL A 98 -1.85 16.75 -15.33
CA VAL A 98 -3.21 16.34 -15.78
C VAL A 98 -4.28 16.80 -14.80
N GLY A 99 -3.86 17.07 -13.56
CA GLY A 99 -4.63 17.61 -12.47
C GLY A 99 -3.77 17.64 -11.22
N ASP A 100 -4.26 18.32 -10.18
CA ASP A 100 -3.60 18.36 -8.89
C ASP A 100 -3.92 17.09 -8.11
N VAL A 101 -2.90 16.27 -7.91
CA VAL A 101 -3.01 14.95 -7.28
C VAL A 101 -1.96 14.86 -6.19
N VAL A 102 -2.36 14.25 -5.08
CA VAL A 102 -1.45 13.86 -4.01
C VAL A 102 -1.52 12.35 -3.79
N GLN A 103 -0.47 11.79 -3.23
CA GLN A 103 -0.43 10.43 -2.72
C GLN A 103 -0.29 10.45 -1.21
N ILE A 104 -0.83 9.43 -0.55
CA ILE A 104 -0.57 9.16 0.87
C ILE A 104 0.79 8.47 0.99
N VAL A 105 1.64 8.95 1.90
CA VAL A 105 2.83 8.22 2.33
C VAL A 105 2.43 7.33 3.50
N ILE A 106 2.43 6.02 3.29
CA ILE A 106 1.94 5.06 4.29
C ILE A 106 3.12 4.59 5.16
N PRO A 107 3.11 4.89 6.48
CA PRO A 107 4.19 4.46 7.36
C PRO A 107 4.12 2.95 7.59
N THR A 108 5.29 2.30 7.64
CA THR A 108 5.41 0.95 8.17
C THR A 108 5.39 1.01 9.70
N VAL A 109 4.48 0.28 10.35
CA VAL A 109 4.27 0.42 11.80
C VAL A 109 4.29 -0.93 12.52
N GLY A 110 5.04 -0.96 13.62
CA GLY A 110 5.00 -2.03 14.62
C GLY A 110 5.84 -3.25 14.28
N GLU A 111 5.56 -4.31 15.02
CA GLU A 111 6.10 -5.66 14.81
C GLU A 111 5.24 -6.42 13.79
N SER A 112 5.58 -7.68 13.53
CA SER A 112 4.84 -8.56 12.60
C SER A 112 3.32 -8.48 12.85
N TRP A 113 2.56 -8.23 11.80
CA TRP A 113 1.09 -8.24 11.84
C TRP A 113 0.51 -9.64 11.73
N PHE A 114 1.29 -10.61 11.27
CA PHE A 114 0.85 -11.99 11.14
C PHE A 114 1.71 -12.90 11.99
N ASP A 115 1.11 -13.99 12.48
CA ASP A 115 1.91 -15.08 13.03
C ASP A 115 2.76 -15.71 11.92
N PRO A 116 4.09 -15.75 12.06
CA PRO A 116 4.95 -16.27 10.99
C PRO A 116 4.68 -17.74 10.66
N GLU A 117 4.22 -18.55 11.62
CA GLU A 117 3.94 -19.97 11.39
C GLU A 117 2.58 -20.16 10.70
N GLU A 118 1.55 -19.39 11.07
CA GLU A 118 0.27 -19.40 10.36
C GLU A 118 0.44 -18.88 8.92
N LEU A 119 1.19 -17.79 8.75
CA LEU A 119 1.44 -17.21 7.43
C LEU A 119 2.24 -18.18 6.54
N ARG A 120 3.24 -18.88 7.12
CA ARG A 120 3.97 -19.95 6.44
C ARG A 120 3.04 -21.08 6.01
N ALA A 121 2.15 -21.53 6.88
CA ALA A 121 1.23 -22.62 6.59
C ALA A 121 0.31 -22.28 5.42
N GLU A 122 -0.31 -21.10 5.43
CA GLU A 122 -1.21 -20.67 4.34
C GLU A 122 -0.45 -20.43 3.02
N ALA A 123 0.76 -19.86 3.09
CA ALA A 123 1.60 -19.69 1.90
C ALA A 123 2.00 -21.03 1.27
N ILE A 124 2.49 -22.00 2.07
CA ILE A 124 2.84 -23.34 1.58
C ILE A 124 1.62 -24.07 1.03
N LYS A 125 0.48 -24.01 1.72
CA LYS A 125 -0.76 -24.62 1.28
C LYS A 125 -1.21 -24.12 -0.09
N ARG A 126 -1.05 -22.82 -0.37
CA ARG A 126 -1.47 -22.20 -1.64
C ARG A 126 -0.45 -22.33 -2.76
N HIS A 127 0.85 -22.25 -2.45
CA HIS A 127 1.92 -22.08 -3.43
C HIS A 127 2.98 -23.19 -3.42
N GLY A 128 2.92 -24.12 -2.46
CA GLY A 128 3.93 -25.17 -2.25
C GLY A 128 5.20 -24.70 -1.54
N VAL A 129 5.38 -23.39 -1.38
CA VAL A 129 6.51 -22.75 -0.67
C VAL A 129 6.02 -21.54 0.12
N ALA A 130 6.72 -21.19 1.20
CA ALA A 130 6.33 -20.08 2.06
C ALA A 130 6.64 -18.70 1.45
N GLY A 131 7.73 -18.62 0.71
CA GLY A 131 8.34 -17.38 0.27
C GLY A 131 9.78 -17.59 -0.13
N ALA A 132 10.48 -16.50 -0.40
CA ALA A 132 11.88 -16.53 -0.78
C ALA A 132 12.63 -15.32 -0.22
N ARG A 133 13.93 -15.53 0.05
CA ARG A 133 14.86 -14.44 0.32
C ARG A 133 15.39 -13.91 -1.02
N CYS A 134 15.36 -12.59 -1.22
CA CYS A 134 15.99 -11.98 -2.37
C CYS A 134 17.51 -12.16 -2.28
N GLU A 135 18.13 -12.65 -3.35
CA GLU A 135 19.59 -12.89 -3.41
C GLU A 135 20.40 -11.58 -3.42
N GLU A 136 19.81 -10.47 -3.88
CA GLU A 136 20.48 -9.17 -3.97
C GLU A 136 20.41 -8.40 -2.65
N CYS A 137 19.22 -8.22 -2.07
CA CYS A 137 19.04 -7.38 -0.87
C CYS A 137 18.83 -8.17 0.43
N GLY A 138 18.72 -9.51 0.37
CA GLY A 138 18.54 -10.36 1.56
C GLY A 138 17.18 -10.28 2.24
N VAL A 139 16.25 -9.46 1.73
CA VAL A 139 14.90 -9.32 2.28
C VAL A 139 14.09 -10.60 2.04
N TRP A 140 13.42 -11.08 3.09
CA TRP A 140 12.44 -12.16 2.98
C TRP A 140 11.11 -11.61 2.47
N ARG A 141 10.50 -12.31 1.51
CA ARG A 141 9.16 -12.02 1.00
C ARG A 141 8.30 -13.27 1.07
N TRP A 142 7.10 -13.12 1.58
CA TRP A 142 6.08 -14.15 1.58
C TRP A 142 5.46 -14.29 0.20
N MET A 143 5.10 -15.52 -0.19
CA MET A 143 4.33 -15.71 -1.42
C MET A 143 3.01 -14.92 -1.34
N PRO A 144 2.57 -14.29 -2.45
CA PRO A 144 1.40 -13.43 -2.43
C PRO A 144 0.14 -14.23 -2.10
N LEU A 145 -0.52 -13.88 -1.01
CA LEU A 145 -1.82 -14.44 -0.63
C LEU A 145 -2.91 -13.40 -0.88
N GLY A 146 -4.01 -13.85 -1.47
CA GLY A 146 -5.24 -13.07 -1.46
C GLY A 146 -5.75 -12.91 -0.03
N LEU A 147 -6.47 -11.82 0.22
CA LEU A 147 -6.81 -11.36 1.56
C LEU A 147 -7.63 -12.37 2.37
N SER A 148 -8.53 -13.10 1.71
CA SER A 148 -9.31 -14.17 2.35
C SER A 148 -8.51 -15.44 2.70
N MET A 149 -7.24 -15.52 2.29
CA MET A 149 -6.32 -16.61 2.61
C MET A 149 -5.23 -16.18 3.60
N LEU A 150 -5.19 -14.90 3.98
CA LEU A 150 -4.29 -14.44 5.03
C LEU A 150 -4.79 -14.94 6.38
N PRO A 151 -3.88 -15.30 7.30
CA PRO A 151 -4.27 -15.53 8.69
C PRO A 151 -4.79 -14.23 9.32
N PRO A 152 -5.49 -14.31 10.47
CA PRO A 152 -6.00 -13.13 11.16
C PRO A 152 -4.90 -12.09 11.41
N LEU A 153 -5.23 -10.84 11.16
CA LEU A 153 -4.29 -9.73 11.30
C LEU A 153 -4.19 -9.39 12.79
N ARG A 154 -3.03 -9.65 13.37
CA ARG A 154 -2.69 -9.30 14.75
C ARG A 154 -2.18 -7.87 14.75
N THR A 155 -3.05 -6.91 15.09
CA THR A 155 -2.59 -5.52 15.21
C THR A 155 -1.87 -5.35 16.53
N PRO A 156 -0.57 -4.95 16.53
CA PRO A 156 0.07 -4.54 17.76
C PRO A 156 -0.70 -3.34 18.33
N ARG A 157 -0.90 -3.26 19.65
CA ARG A 157 -1.39 -2.04 20.32
C ARG A 157 -0.71 -0.75 19.83
N SER A 158 0.54 -0.80 19.37
CA SER A 158 1.28 0.35 18.83
C SER A 158 0.68 0.94 17.55
N VAL A 159 -0.06 0.18 16.73
CA VAL A 159 -0.76 0.72 15.55
C VAL A 159 -1.94 1.61 15.96
N SER A 160 -2.52 1.36 17.15
CA SER A 160 -3.78 1.97 17.57
C SER A 160 -3.71 3.45 18.00
N ALA A 161 -2.52 3.97 18.33
CA ALA A 161 -2.41 5.29 18.97
C ALA A 161 -1.96 6.43 18.05
N ASP A 162 -1.11 6.14 17.05
CA ASP A 162 -0.27 7.19 16.47
C ASP A 162 -0.57 7.54 15.01
N VAL A 163 -1.19 6.64 14.26
CA VAL A 163 -1.48 6.82 12.83
C VAL A 163 -2.96 6.59 12.52
N ASP A 164 -3.41 7.02 11.33
CA ASP A 164 -4.75 6.70 10.80
C ASP A 164 -4.70 5.71 9.63
N ILE A 165 -3.50 5.43 9.12
CA ILE A 165 -3.19 4.45 8.08
C ILE A 165 -1.81 3.85 8.37
N ALA A 166 -1.64 2.57 8.11
CA ALA A 166 -0.39 1.86 8.34
C ALA A 166 -0.17 0.78 7.28
N ALA A 167 1.10 0.42 7.07
CA ALA A 167 1.52 -0.73 6.30
C ALA A 167 2.24 -1.77 7.19
N SER A 168 2.06 -3.04 6.88
CA SER A 168 2.69 -4.17 7.57
C SER A 168 4.22 -4.16 7.40
N PRO A 169 5.01 -4.59 8.40
CA PRO A 169 6.45 -4.77 8.20
C PRO A 169 6.77 -5.91 7.23
N GLU A 170 5.88 -6.90 7.10
CA GLU A 170 6.04 -8.03 6.18
C GLU A 170 5.94 -7.61 4.72
N TRP A 171 6.86 -8.13 3.91
CA TRP A 171 6.81 -8.02 2.46
C TRP A 171 6.17 -9.25 1.83
N PHE A 172 5.31 -9.00 0.86
CA PHE A 172 4.63 -10.01 0.05
C PHE A 172 5.00 -9.86 -1.42
N GLY A 173 4.80 -10.92 -2.18
CA GLY A 173 4.94 -10.90 -3.63
C GLY A 173 6.19 -11.60 -4.14
N ASP A 174 6.25 -11.70 -5.46
CA ASP A 174 7.32 -12.37 -6.18
C ASP A 174 7.82 -11.50 -7.35
N GLY A 175 9.06 -11.74 -7.80
CA GLY A 175 9.71 -10.96 -8.84
C GLY A 175 9.73 -9.47 -8.50
N PHE A 176 9.31 -8.63 -9.44
CA PHE A 176 9.36 -7.18 -9.32
C PHE A 176 8.16 -6.55 -8.57
N ASN A 177 7.29 -7.36 -7.98
CA ASN A 177 6.02 -6.91 -7.41
C ASN A 177 5.96 -7.12 -5.89
N ALA A 178 6.90 -6.50 -5.15
CA ALA A 178 6.84 -6.49 -3.70
C ALA A 178 5.80 -5.48 -3.20
N PHE A 179 5.02 -5.87 -2.20
CA PHE A 179 4.02 -5.01 -1.56
C PHE A 179 3.83 -5.35 -0.08
N ARG A 180 3.11 -4.49 0.63
CA ARG A 180 2.71 -4.66 2.04
C ARG A 180 1.19 -4.70 2.17
N GLN A 181 0.71 -5.28 3.26
CA GLN A 181 -0.70 -5.14 3.63
C GLN A 181 -0.91 -3.76 4.25
N VAL A 182 -2.03 -3.12 3.93
CA VAL A 182 -2.37 -1.79 4.41
C VAL A 182 -3.69 -1.83 5.15
N ILE A 183 -3.71 -1.26 6.35
CA ILE A 183 -4.93 -1.03 7.12
C ILE A 183 -5.06 0.45 7.46
N MET A 184 -6.28 0.90 7.68
CA MET A 184 -6.59 2.27 8.07
C MET A 184 -7.76 2.31 9.04
N LYS A 185 -7.90 3.41 9.79
CA LYS A 185 -9.08 3.60 10.63
C LYS A 185 -10.34 3.58 9.77
N ARG A 186 -11.41 2.99 10.30
CA ARG A 186 -12.70 2.88 9.61
C ARG A 186 -13.18 4.23 9.06
N GLU A 187 -13.09 5.30 9.85
CA GLU A 187 -13.51 6.64 9.41
C GLU A 187 -12.75 7.14 8.17
N LEU A 188 -11.45 6.81 8.05
CA LEU A 188 -10.67 7.13 6.86
C LEU A 188 -11.08 6.24 5.68
N ALA A 189 -11.30 4.94 5.91
CA ALA A 189 -11.77 4.03 4.88
C ALA A 189 -13.14 4.47 4.32
N GLU A 190 -14.10 4.78 5.20
CA GLU A 190 -15.43 5.27 4.83
C GLU A 190 -15.34 6.56 4.03
N PHE A 191 -14.48 7.50 4.45
CA PHE A 191 -14.23 8.73 3.72
C PHE A 191 -13.71 8.48 2.29
N LEU A 192 -12.77 7.54 2.12
CA LEU A 192 -12.23 7.18 0.80
C LEU A 192 -13.27 6.45 -0.06
N VAL A 193 -14.07 5.56 0.53
CA VAL A 193 -15.17 4.86 -0.17
C VAL A 193 -16.25 5.84 -0.61
N GLU A 194 -16.65 6.79 0.24
CA GLU A 194 -17.63 7.82 -0.13
C GLU A 194 -17.13 8.66 -1.31
N ALA A 195 -15.86 9.05 -1.28
CA ALA A 195 -15.25 9.82 -2.36
C ALA A 195 -15.03 8.99 -3.63
N SER A 196 -14.93 7.66 -3.55
CA SER A 196 -14.60 6.78 -4.69
C SER A 196 -15.21 5.39 -4.59
N PRO A 197 -16.55 5.27 -4.62
CA PRO A 197 -17.27 4.01 -4.38
C PRO A 197 -17.14 3.00 -5.52
N ARG A 198 -16.53 3.41 -6.64
CA ARG A 198 -16.23 2.52 -7.78
C ARG A 198 -14.82 1.93 -7.72
N ASP A 199 -13.96 2.51 -6.88
CA ASP A 199 -12.56 2.12 -6.74
C ASP A 199 -12.32 1.34 -5.46
N PHE A 200 -13.15 1.56 -4.43
CA PHE A 200 -12.96 0.98 -3.11
C PHE A 200 -14.24 0.44 -2.48
N GLU A 201 -14.06 -0.58 -1.64
CA GLU A 201 -15.01 -1.01 -0.62
C GLU A 201 -14.25 -1.38 0.67
N ILE A 202 -14.94 -1.41 1.81
CA ILE A 202 -14.34 -1.92 3.06
C ILE A 202 -14.41 -3.44 3.02
N ASN A 203 -13.28 -4.13 3.22
CA ASN A 203 -13.27 -5.58 3.24
C ASN A 203 -13.94 -6.10 4.53
N PRO A 204 -15.08 -6.81 4.46
CA PRO A 204 -15.76 -7.31 5.65
C PRO A 204 -15.12 -8.57 6.21
N ASN A 205 -14.18 -9.19 5.48
CA ASN A 205 -13.65 -10.52 5.78
C ASN A 205 -12.28 -10.49 6.48
N VAL A 206 -11.72 -9.30 6.77
CA VAL A 206 -10.47 -9.20 7.52
C VAL A 206 -10.78 -9.26 9.00
N GLU A 207 -10.42 -10.37 9.62
CA GLU A 207 -10.42 -10.50 11.07
C GLU A 207 -9.19 -9.79 11.65
N ILE A 208 -9.42 -8.69 12.37
CA ILE A 208 -8.37 -7.95 13.08
C ILE A 208 -8.46 -8.30 14.56
N ILE A 209 -7.44 -9.00 15.05
CA ILE A 209 -7.30 -9.37 16.46
C ILE A 209 -6.44 -8.31 17.14
N PRO A 210 -6.96 -7.60 18.16
CA PRO A 210 -6.15 -6.71 18.98
C PRO A 210 -5.16 -7.53 19.81
N THR A 211 -3.87 -7.20 19.75
CA THR A 211 -2.83 -7.79 20.62
C THR A 211 -2.31 -6.77 21.63
#